data_AF-A0A661BX95-F1
#
_entry.id   AF-A0A661BX95-F1
#
_cell.length_a   1.000
_cell.length_b   1.000
_cell.length_c   1.000
_cell.angle_alpha   90.00
_cell.angle_beta   90.00
_cell.angle_gamma   90.00
#
_symmetry.space_group_name_H-M   'P 1'
#
loop_
_entity.id
_entity.type
_entity.pdbx_description
1 polymer ?
#
loop_
_entity_poly.entity_id
_entity_poly.type
_entity_poly.pdbx_seq_one_letter_code
_entity_poly.pdbx_strand_id
1 'polypeptide(L)'
;MAKYSKKHLLSEKSKDDAMKIARGTQKPGQTKEQTKLIAQGIQKGIEIYKKKQSKKARELDKKLNKVSALRASHETSTEQRVEPVVVKDNKLPWVLLVLSWLGFVVYVVLVK
;
A
#
# COMPACT_ATOMS: atom_id res chain seq x y z
N MET A 1 23.69 15.52 8.20
CA MET A 1 23.05 16.86 8.21
C MET A 1 22.08 17.15 7.04
N ALA A 2 22.01 16.35 5.97
CA ALA A 2 21.22 16.65 4.76
C ALA A 2 19.67 16.64 4.89
N LYS A 3 19.10 16.23 6.03
CA LYS A 3 17.63 16.09 6.18
C LYS A 3 16.89 17.43 6.34
N TYR A 4 17.58 18.50 6.76
CA TYR A 4 16.95 19.80 7.00
C TYR A 4 16.68 20.58 5.70
N SER A 5 17.61 20.58 4.75
CA SER A 5 17.45 21.24 3.44
C SER A 5 16.24 20.68 2.67
N LYS A 6 16.06 19.35 2.66
CA LYS A 6 14.94 18.70 1.98
C LYS A 6 13.57 19.11 2.56
N LYS A 7 13.48 19.39 3.87
CA LYS A 7 12.24 19.92 4.48
C LYS A 7 11.93 21.35 4.03
N HIS A 8 12.95 22.20 3.90
CA HIS A 8 12.78 23.57 3.44
C HIS A 8 12.27 23.62 1.99
N LEU A 9 12.91 22.88 1.09
CA LEU A 9 12.52 22.74 -0.32
C LEU A 9 11.08 22.22 -0.47
N LEU A 10 10.68 21.25 0.36
CA LEU A 10 9.31 20.72 0.37
C LEU A 10 8.30 21.73 0.92
N SER A 11 8.71 22.60 1.85
CA SER A 11 7.86 23.67 2.39
C SER A 11 7.63 24.77 1.36
N GLU A 12 8.67 25.18 0.62
CA GLU A 12 8.54 26.17 -0.47
C GLU A 12 7.61 25.67 -1.57
N LYS A 13 7.82 24.44 -2.06
CA LYS A 13 6.92 23.85 -3.06
C LYS A 13 5.46 23.76 -2.57
N SER A 14 5.27 23.41 -1.29
CA SER A 14 3.92 23.34 -0.71
C SER A 14 3.27 24.73 -0.57
N LYS A 15 4.05 25.80 -0.36
CA LYS A 15 3.56 27.19 -0.38
C LYS A 15 3.13 27.62 -1.77
N ASP A 16 3.93 27.32 -2.78
CA ASP A 16 3.64 27.68 -4.18
C ASP A 16 2.40 26.94 -4.69
N ASP A 17 2.31 25.64 -4.43
CA ASP A 17 1.14 24.84 -4.77
C ASP A 17 -0.12 25.35 -4.06
N ALA A 18 -0.01 25.69 -2.76
CA ALA A 18 -1.13 26.24 -2.00
C ALA A 18 -1.59 27.61 -2.55
N MET A 19 -0.67 28.49 -2.93
CA MET A 19 -0.97 29.77 -3.58
C MET A 19 -1.62 29.57 -4.95
N LYS A 20 -1.15 28.60 -5.75
CA LYS A 20 -1.73 28.27 -7.05
C LYS A 20 -3.16 27.76 -6.91
N ILE A 21 -3.41 26.87 -5.96
CA ILE A 21 -4.76 26.37 -5.66
C ILE A 21 -5.66 27.51 -5.18
N ALA A 22 -5.21 28.32 -4.21
CA ALA A 22 -6.00 29.42 -3.68
C ALA A 22 -6.40 30.44 -4.77
N ARG A 23 -5.47 30.76 -5.69
CA ARG A 23 -5.75 31.62 -6.86
C ARG A 23 -6.69 30.96 -7.85
N GLY A 24 -6.56 29.65 -8.09
CA GLY A 24 -7.47 28.90 -8.96
C GLY A 24 -8.91 28.83 -8.43
N THR A 25 -9.08 28.87 -7.11
CA THR A 25 -10.39 28.87 -6.44
C THR A 25 -10.88 30.27 -6.03
N GLN A 26 -10.19 31.33 -6.46
CA GLN A 26 -10.50 32.69 -6.07
C GLN A 26 -11.86 33.11 -6.61
N LYS A 27 -12.70 33.71 -5.75
CA LYS A 27 -13.98 34.31 -6.15
C LYS A 27 -13.78 35.75 -6.63
N PRO A 28 -14.60 36.24 -7.59
CA PRO A 28 -14.58 37.64 -7.99
C PRO A 28 -14.85 38.55 -6.78
N GLY A 29 -14.01 39.58 -6.60
CA GLY A 29 -14.07 40.50 -5.45
C GLY A 29 -13.22 40.11 -4.23
N GLN A 30 -12.54 38.95 -4.24
CA GLN A 30 -11.65 38.55 -3.14
C GLN A 30 -10.35 39.38 -3.10
N THR A 31 -9.95 39.84 -1.90
CA THR A 31 -8.69 40.59 -1.72
C THR A 31 -7.46 39.67 -1.75
N LYS A 32 -6.31 40.20 -2.15
CA LYS A 32 -5.04 39.43 -2.17
C LYS A 32 -4.67 38.86 -0.80
N GLU A 33 -4.99 39.59 0.27
CA GLU A 33 -4.76 39.14 1.65
C GLU A 33 -5.62 37.93 2.00
N GLN A 34 -6.90 37.93 1.61
CA GLN A 34 -7.80 36.80 1.80
C GLN A 34 -7.32 35.57 1.04
N THR A 35 -6.90 35.73 -0.22
CA THR A 35 -6.32 34.63 -1.00
C THR A 35 -5.04 34.08 -0.34
N LYS A 36 -4.20 34.95 0.24
CA LYS A 36 -3.00 34.56 0.99
C LYS A 36 -3.34 33.79 2.27
N LEU A 37 -4.37 34.20 3.01
CA LEU A 37 -4.86 33.46 4.18
C LEU A 37 -5.39 32.07 3.81
N ILE A 38 -6.11 31.95 2.70
CA ILE A 38 -6.58 30.66 2.17
C ILE A 38 -5.38 29.78 1.80
N ALA A 39 -4.38 30.32 1.10
CA ALA A 39 -3.17 29.59 0.78
C ALA A 39 -2.44 29.09 2.03
N GLN A 40 -2.33 29.90 3.10
CA GLN A 40 -1.76 29.45 4.37
C GLN A 40 -2.56 28.30 5.00
N GLY A 41 -3.90 28.34 4.92
CA GLY A 41 -4.76 27.25 5.37
C GLY A 41 -4.50 25.95 4.60
N ILE A 42 -4.43 26.03 3.28
CA ILE A 42 -4.13 24.88 2.40
C ILE A 42 -2.74 24.31 2.72
N GLN A 43 -1.73 25.17 2.87
CA GLN A 43 -0.38 24.75 3.22
C GLN A 43 -0.36 23.96 4.55
N LYS A 44 -1.00 24.49 5.61
CA LYS A 44 -1.11 23.81 6.91
C LYS A 44 -1.84 22.48 6.79
N GLY A 45 -2.90 22.41 5.98
CA GLY A 45 -3.65 21.18 5.73
C GLY A 45 -2.77 20.08 5.13
N ILE A 46 -1.98 20.42 4.10
CA ILE A 46 -1.04 19.50 3.45
C ILE A 46 0.02 19.00 4.45
N GLU A 47 0.56 19.90 5.28
CA GLU A 47 1.56 19.56 6.30
C GLU A 47 1.02 18.58 7.34
N ILE A 48 -0.20 18.83 7.86
CA ILE A 48 -0.86 17.94 8.82
C ILE A 48 -1.10 16.56 8.20
N TYR A 49 -1.61 16.51 6.97
CA TYR A 49 -1.89 15.26 6.28
C TYR A 49 -0.61 14.44 6.06
N LYS A 50 0.45 15.06 5.50
CA LYS A 50 1.75 14.40 5.31
C LYS A 50 2.37 13.93 6.62
N LYS A 51 2.21 14.69 7.71
CA LYS A 51 2.68 14.28 9.04
C LYS A 51 1.92 13.04 9.53
N LYS A 52 0.60 12.99 9.38
CA LYS A 52 -0.21 11.81 9.74
C LYS A 52 0.19 10.59 8.89
N GLN A 53 0.37 10.76 7.58
CA GLN A 53 0.75 9.69 6.67
C GLN A 53 2.15 9.13 7.00
N SER A 54 3.13 10.00 7.28
CA SER A 54 4.48 9.55 7.65
C SER A 54 4.52 8.77 8.98
N LYS A 55 3.66 9.11 9.95
CA LYS A 55 3.49 8.33 11.17
C LYS A 55 2.94 6.93 10.87
N LYS A 56 1.87 6.84 10.08
CA LYS A 56 1.26 5.57 9.66
C LYS A 56 2.26 4.69 8.91
N ALA A 57 3.05 5.26 8.00
CA ALA A 57 4.08 4.53 7.27
C ALA A 57 5.13 3.92 8.20
N ARG A 58 5.58 4.66 9.23
CA ARG A 58 6.53 4.15 10.23
C ARG A 58 5.92 3.05 11.11
N GLU A 59 4.65 3.12 11.42
CA GLU A 59 3.97 2.07 12.18
C GLU A 59 3.85 0.78 11.36
N LEU A 60 3.52 0.87 10.07
CA LEU A 60 3.50 -0.28 9.18
C LEU A 60 4.89 -0.88 9.01
N ASP A 61 5.91 -0.05 8.79
CA ASP A 61 7.30 -0.49 8.70
C ASP A 61 7.76 -1.22 9.98
N LYS A 62 7.42 -0.70 11.17
CA LYS A 62 7.67 -1.39 12.44
C LYS A 62 6.95 -2.74 12.52
N LYS A 63 5.71 -2.85 12.03
CA LYS A 63 4.98 -4.12 12.02
C LYS A 63 5.63 -5.12 11.08
N LEU A 64 6.00 -4.70 9.87
CA LEU A 64 6.69 -5.53 8.90
C LEU A 64 8.03 -6.02 9.44
N ASN A 65 8.84 -5.12 10.02
CA ASN A 65 10.11 -5.47 10.63
C ASN A 65 9.96 -6.39 11.85
N LYS A 66 8.89 -6.26 12.64
CA LYS A 66 8.58 -7.21 13.71
C LYS A 66 8.21 -8.58 13.16
N VAL A 67 7.40 -8.65 12.11
CA VAL A 67 7.00 -9.92 11.48
C VAL A 67 8.20 -10.59 10.82
N SER A 68 9.06 -9.85 10.13
CA SER A 68 10.29 -10.40 9.54
C SER A 68 11.28 -10.85 10.61
N ALA A 69 11.45 -10.08 11.70
CA ALA A 69 12.27 -10.50 12.84
C ALA A 69 11.72 -11.77 13.51
N LEU A 70 10.40 -11.87 13.70
CA LEU A 70 9.77 -13.09 14.25
C LEU A 70 9.94 -14.29 13.30
N ARG A 71 9.83 -14.09 11.98
CA ARG A 71 10.11 -15.16 11.00
C ARG A 71 11.57 -15.58 11.01
N ALA A 72 12.51 -14.64 11.07
CA ALA A 72 13.93 -14.94 11.17
C ALA A 72 14.27 -15.68 12.47
N SER A 73 13.70 -15.27 13.61
CA SER A 73 13.83 -15.99 14.88
C SER A 73 13.18 -17.37 14.84
N HIS A 74 12.06 -17.53 14.13
CA HIS A 74 11.43 -18.83 13.92
C HIS A 74 12.32 -19.73 13.07
N GLU A 75 12.96 -19.21 12.00
CA GLU A 75 13.93 -19.94 11.16
C GLU A 75 15.19 -20.35 11.94
N THR A 76 15.69 -19.52 12.87
CA THR A 76 16.83 -19.91 13.75
C THR A 76 16.42 -20.92 14.84
N SER A 77 15.13 -21.03 15.18
CA SER A 77 14.62 -22.05 16.12
C SER A 77 14.03 -23.29 15.42
N THR A 78 13.99 -23.34 14.08
CA THR A 78 13.49 -24.48 13.29
C THR A 78 14.60 -25.29 12.61
N GLU A 79 15.78 -25.41 13.23
CA GLU A 79 16.63 -26.60 13.01
C GLU A 79 16.21 -27.81 13.85
N GLN A 80 15.22 -27.66 14.75
CA GLN A 80 14.67 -28.78 15.49
C GLN A 80 13.15 -28.73 15.49
N ARG A 81 12.55 -29.81 14.95
CA ARG A 81 11.11 -30.09 14.84
C ARG A 81 10.45 -29.58 13.56
N VAL A 82 10.82 -30.24 12.46
CA VAL A 82 9.87 -30.53 11.38
C VAL A 82 8.77 -31.42 11.97
N GLU A 83 7.70 -30.83 12.48
CA GLU A 83 6.43 -31.57 12.51
C GLU A 83 5.90 -31.54 11.08
N PRO A 84 5.74 -32.69 10.40
CA PRO A 84 5.06 -32.70 9.12
C PRO A 84 3.62 -32.29 9.39
N VAL A 85 3.25 -31.06 9.03
CA VAL A 85 1.86 -30.72 8.81
C VAL A 85 1.39 -31.70 7.75
N VAL A 86 0.61 -32.69 8.18
CA VAL A 86 -0.07 -33.64 7.29
C VAL A 86 -1.10 -32.83 6.53
N VAL A 87 -0.65 -32.16 5.47
CA VAL A 87 -1.54 -31.61 4.45
C VAL A 87 -2.15 -32.83 3.80
N LYS A 88 -3.42 -33.10 4.08
CA LYS A 88 -4.17 -34.14 3.36
C LYS A 88 -4.16 -33.76 1.89
N ASP A 89 -3.36 -34.46 1.10
CA ASP A 89 -3.34 -34.33 -0.35
C ASP A 89 -4.72 -34.74 -0.89
N ASN A 90 -5.57 -33.74 -1.13
CA ASN A 90 -6.86 -33.96 -1.74
C ASN A 90 -6.62 -34.27 -3.23
N LYS A 91 -6.54 -35.55 -3.56
CA LYS A 91 -6.46 -36.06 -4.95
C LYS A 91 -7.79 -35.98 -5.69
N LEU A 92 -8.88 -35.63 -4.99
CA LEU A 92 -10.23 -35.47 -5.53
C LEU A 92 -10.31 -34.61 -6.82
N PRO A 93 -9.78 -33.38 -6.87
CA PRO A 93 -9.82 -32.55 -8.08
C PRO A 93 -9.12 -33.19 -9.28
N TRP A 94 -8.02 -33.91 -9.06
CA TRP A 94 -7.29 -34.58 -10.15
C TRP A 94 -8.06 -35.76 -10.73
N VAL A 95 -8.73 -36.55 -9.88
CA VAL A 95 -9.59 -37.64 -10.34
C VAL A 95 -10.81 -37.12 -11.11
N LEU A 96 -11.46 -36.07 -10.61
CA LEU A 96 -12.58 -35.40 -11.29
C LEU A 96 -12.17 -34.86 -12.67
N LEU A 97 -10.96 -34.31 -12.78
CA LEU A 97 -10.43 -33.78 -14.02
C LEU A 97 -10.22 -34.88 -15.08
N VAL A 98 -9.59 -35.98 -14.70
CA VAL A 98 -9.37 -37.13 -15.61
C VAL A 98 -10.71 -37.74 -16.05
N LEU A 99 -11.67 -37.84 -15.14
CA LEU A 99 -13.00 -38.37 -15.45
C LEU A 99 -13.76 -37.46 -16.43
N SER A 100 -13.66 -36.14 -16.26
CA SER A 100 -14.28 -35.15 -17.16
C SER A 100 -13.70 -35.22 -18.57
N TRP A 101 -12.39 -35.35 -18.70
CA TRP A 101 -11.73 -35.48 -20.00
C TRP A 101 -12.07 -36.80 -20.69
N LEU A 102 -12.11 -37.92 -19.97
CA LEU A 102 -12.54 -39.21 -20.53
C LEU A 102 -13.96 -39.14 -21.08
N GLY A 103 -14.89 -38.56 -20.32
CA GLY A 103 -16.27 -38.36 -20.78
C GLY A 103 -16.34 -37.50 -22.04
N PHE A 104 -15.54 -36.43 -22.11
CA PHE A 104 -15.49 -35.56 -23.29
C PHE A 104 -14.88 -36.25 -24.51
N VAL A 105 -13.80 -37.02 -24.34
CA VAL A 105 -13.17 -37.80 -25.43
C VAL A 105 -14.13 -38.86 -25.96
N VAL A 106 -14.80 -39.62 -25.08
CA VAL A 106 -15.80 -40.60 -25.47
C VAL A 106 -16.96 -39.93 -26.21
N TYR A 107 -17.45 -38.80 -25.71
CA TYR A 107 -18.51 -38.04 -26.36
C TYR A 107 -18.10 -37.56 -27.76
N VAL A 108 -16.90 -36.97 -27.90
CA VAL A 108 -16.40 -36.49 -29.20
C VAL A 108 -16.19 -37.64 -30.20
N VAL A 109 -15.77 -38.82 -29.74
CA VAL A 109 -15.62 -40.00 -30.61
C VAL A 109 -16.97 -40.62 -30.99
N LEU A 110 -17.96 -40.58 -30.09
CA LEU A 110 -19.29 -41.16 -30.32
C LEU A 110 -20.23 -40.24 -31.12
N VAL A 111 -20.06 -38.92 -31.00
CA VAL A 111 -20.87 -37.89 -31.68
C VAL A 111 -20.25 -37.45 -33.02
N LYS A 112 -19.09 -38.01 -33.37
CA LYS A 112 -18.49 -37.90 -34.69
C LYS A 112 -18.87 -39.08 -35.57
#